data_AF-A0A3N5GSK2-F1
#
_entry.id   AF-A0A3N5GSK2-F1
#
_cell.length_a   1.000
_cell.length_b   1.000
_cell.length_c   1.000
_cell.angle_alpha   90.00
_cell.angle_beta   90.00
_cell.angle_gamma   90.00
#
_symmetry.space_group_name_H-M   'P 1'
#
loop_
_entity.id
_entity.type
_entity.pdbx_description
1 polymer ?
#
loop_
_entity_poly.entity_id
_entity_poly.type
_entity_poly.pdbx_seq_one_letter_code
_entity_poly.pdbx_strand_id
1 'polypeptide(L)'
;MSAAKQPGARRRPHARRVAAARPRRAAGGEPIAYRIVPIDPHAHLFEVTLTIAQPDPDGQRVALPAWIPGSYMIREFARQVVSIEARGGARVVRLRKVDKHSWQAARCDGPLVLRYRVYAWDLSVRAAHLDATHGFFNGTSVFLRVLGQEDRPCEVWIEPPPGEAWADWRVATTLPEAGARRHGFGRYRANGYDELVDHPVEMGRFKLSAFEAGGARHEIAITGRHDADTVRLGRDLSRVCAAQI
;
A
#
# COMPACT_ATOMS: atom_id res chain seq x y z
N MET A 1 -43.00 -48.91 38.80
CA MET A 1 -43.28 -48.24 37.52
C MET A 1 -42.37 -47.02 37.42
N SER A 2 -41.40 -47.12 36.54
CA SER A 2 -40.31 -46.15 36.32
C SER A 2 -40.67 -45.26 35.13
N ALA A 3 -40.41 -43.95 35.24
CA ALA A 3 -40.33 -43.07 34.08
C ALA A 3 -39.37 -41.91 34.38
N ALA A 4 -38.09 -42.13 34.11
CA ALA A 4 -37.07 -41.10 34.08
C ALA A 4 -37.24 -40.23 32.82
N LYS A 5 -37.30 -38.91 33.01
CA LYS A 5 -37.40 -37.91 31.94
C LYS A 5 -35.98 -37.53 31.48
N GLN A 6 -35.62 -37.85 30.24
CA GLN A 6 -34.33 -37.48 29.63
C GLN A 6 -34.24 -35.96 29.38
N PRO A 7 -33.05 -35.34 29.50
CA PRO A 7 -32.85 -33.96 29.05
C PRO A 7 -32.61 -33.91 27.53
N GLY A 8 -33.34 -33.03 26.84
CA GLY A 8 -33.19 -32.80 25.41
C GLY A 8 -31.84 -32.18 25.04
N ALA A 9 -31.18 -32.79 24.05
CA ALA A 9 -29.91 -32.32 23.49
C ALA A 9 -30.08 -30.96 22.79
N ARG A 10 -29.37 -29.93 23.28
CA ARG A 10 -29.24 -28.63 22.60
C ARG A 10 -28.36 -28.80 21.35
N ARG A 11 -28.95 -28.63 20.17
CA ARG A 11 -28.23 -28.57 18.88
C ARG A 11 -27.35 -27.32 18.85
N ARG A 12 -26.04 -27.50 18.61
CA ARG A 12 -25.10 -26.40 18.36
C ARG A 12 -25.43 -25.75 17.00
N PRO A 13 -25.43 -24.42 16.88
CA PRO A 13 -25.62 -23.77 15.58
C PRO A 13 -24.38 -24.02 14.70
N HIS A 14 -24.61 -24.49 13.48
CA HIS A 14 -23.58 -24.63 12.46
C HIS A 14 -23.00 -23.25 12.13
N ALA A 15 -21.68 -23.10 12.31
CA ALA A 15 -20.94 -21.95 11.81
C ALA A 15 -21.14 -21.85 10.28
N ARG A 16 -21.81 -20.79 9.83
CA ARG A 16 -21.84 -20.43 8.41
C ARG A 16 -20.42 -20.05 8.01
N ARG A 17 -19.76 -20.92 7.24
CA ARG A 17 -18.56 -20.56 6.48
C ARG A 17 -18.91 -19.37 5.59
N VAL A 18 -18.34 -18.20 5.90
CA VAL A 18 -18.27 -17.09 4.95
C VAL A 18 -17.39 -17.58 3.81
N ALA A 19 -18.00 -17.81 2.65
CA ALA A 19 -17.24 -18.16 1.45
C ALA A 19 -16.35 -16.96 1.09
N ALA A 20 -15.04 -17.17 1.04
CA ALA A 20 -14.13 -16.20 0.48
C ALA A 20 -14.60 -15.83 -0.92
N ALA A 21 -14.75 -14.52 -1.19
CA ALA A 21 -15.11 -14.04 -2.50
C ALA A 21 -14.09 -14.58 -3.52
N ARG A 22 -14.57 -15.24 -4.58
CA ARG A 22 -13.72 -15.65 -5.69
C ARG A 22 -13.06 -14.40 -6.29
N PRO A 23 -11.75 -14.39 -6.54
CA PRO A 23 -11.11 -13.27 -7.21
C PRO A 23 -11.80 -13.05 -8.56
N ARG A 24 -12.26 -11.82 -8.83
CA ARG A 24 -12.69 -11.43 -10.17
C ARG A 24 -11.50 -11.68 -11.09
N ARG A 25 -11.71 -12.46 -12.14
CA ARG A 25 -10.70 -12.74 -13.16
C ARG A 25 -10.26 -11.39 -13.72
N ALA A 26 -8.98 -11.03 -13.50
CA ALA A 26 -8.40 -9.80 -14.01
C ALA A 26 -8.68 -9.69 -15.52
N ALA A 27 -9.18 -8.53 -15.95
CA ALA A 27 -9.28 -8.22 -17.37
C ALA A 27 -7.86 -8.28 -17.97
N GLY A 28 -7.70 -9.00 -19.08
CA GLY A 28 -6.41 -9.42 -19.63
C GLY A 28 -5.57 -8.29 -20.24
N GLY A 29 -4.96 -7.47 -19.39
CA GLY A 29 -3.91 -6.50 -19.73
C GLY A 29 -2.68 -6.69 -18.86
N GLU A 30 -1.53 -6.17 -19.30
CA GLU A 30 -0.32 -6.19 -18.49
C GLU A 30 -0.50 -5.37 -17.20
N PRO A 31 0.07 -5.82 -16.06
CA PRO A 31 -0.01 -5.10 -14.79
C PRO A 31 0.56 -3.68 -14.88
N ILE A 32 0.01 -2.76 -14.09
CA ILE A 32 0.65 -1.46 -13.86
C ILE A 32 1.79 -1.66 -12.86
N ALA A 33 3.00 -1.27 -13.24
CA ALA A 33 4.18 -1.47 -12.40
C ALA A 33 4.60 -0.17 -11.71
N TYR A 34 4.80 -0.22 -10.40
CA TYR A 34 5.34 0.86 -9.59
C TYR A 34 6.64 0.44 -8.94
N ARG A 35 7.61 1.34 -8.84
CA ARG A 35 8.80 1.17 -8.02
C ARG A 35 8.95 2.41 -7.15
N ILE A 36 9.06 2.23 -5.84
CA ILE A 36 9.25 3.32 -4.88
C ILE A 36 10.55 3.12 -4.11
N VAL A 37 11.34 4.19 -4.04
CA VAL A 37 12.62 4.25 -3.32
C VAL A 37 12.60 5.47 -2.40
N PRO A 38 12.96 5.36 -1.12
CA PRO A 38 13.32 6.49 -0.27
C PRO A 38 14.67 7.05 -0.75
N ILE A 39 14.66 7.81 -1.85
CA ILE A 39 15.88 8.20 -2.57
C ILE A 39 16.79 9.11 -1.73
N ASP A 40 16.18 9.90 -0.84
CA ASP A 40 16.89 10.74 0.11
C ASP A 40 16.08 10.89 1.40
N PRO A 41 16.35 10.04 2.42
CA PRO A 41 15.68 10.14 3.69
C PRO A 41 15.93 11.47 4.42
N HIS A 42 17.10 12.09 4.25
CA HIS A 42 17.41 13.36 4.91
C HIS A 42 16.69 14.55 4.26
N ALA A 43 16.39 14.48 2.97
CA ALA A 43 15.58 15.46 2.26
C ALA A 43 14.08 15.13 2.25
N HIS A 44 13.67 14.03 2.88
CA HIS A 44 12.28 13.58 2.93
C HIS A 44 11.70 13.27 1.55
N LEU A 45 12.51 12.70 0.64
CA LEU A 45 12.11 12.43 -0.74
C LEU A 45 11.98 10.94 -1.01
N PHE A 46 10.79 10.56 -1.50
CA PHE A 46 10.61 9.32 -2.26
C PHE A 46 10.77 9.62 -3.75
N GLU A 47 11.38 8.70 -4.49
CA GLU A 47 11.30 8.63 -5.95
C GLU A 47 10.41 7.46 -6.34
N VAL A 48 9.46 7.72 -7.23
CA VAL A 48 8.53 6.72 -7.75
C VAL A 48 8.70 6.64 -9.26
N THR A 49 8.82 5.41 -9.75
CA THR A 49 8.74 5.09 -11.18
C THR A 49 7.45 4.33 -11.44
N LEU A 50 6.61 4.86 -12.33
CA LEU A 50 5.38 4.23 -12.82
C LEU A 50 5.61 3.81 -14.27
N THR A 51 5.44 2.52 -14.55
CA THR A 51 5.51 1.95 -15.90
C THR A 51 4.13 1.48 -16.33
N ILE A 52 3.68 2.01 -17.48
CA ILE A 52 2.40 1.70 -18.11
C ILE A 52 2.75 1.04 -19.44
N ALA A 53 2.68 -0.30 -19.48
CA ALA A 53 3.09 -1.05 -20.65
C ALA A 53 2.24 -0.74 -21.91
N GLN A 54 0.95 -0.47 -21.68
CA GLN A 54 -0.03 -0.20 -22.72
C GLN A 54 -0.74 1.12 -22.38
N PRO A 55 -0.10 2.29 -22.61
CA PRO A 55 -0.74 3.58 -22.39
C PRO A 55 -1.91 3.78 -23.37
N ASP A 56 -2.83 4.68 -23.01
CA ASP A 56 -3.89 5.12 -23.93
C ASP A 56 -3.29 5.61 -25.27
N PRO A 57 -3.77 5.11 -26.43
CA PRO A 57 -3.24 5.45 -27.75
C PRO A 57 -3.34 6.95 -28.10
N ASP A 58 -4.31 7.67 -27.53
CA ASP A 58 -4.48 9.11 -27.72
C ASP A 58 -3.68 9.94 -26.68
N GLY A 59 -3.01 9.26 -25.74
CA GLY A 59 -2.20 9.82 -24.69
C GLY A 59 -2.77 9.52 -23.30
N GLN A 60 -1.91 9.14 -22.37
CA GLN A 60 -2.33 8.68 -21.05
C GLN A 60 -2.53 9.81 -20.05
N ARG A 61 -3.69 9.82 -19.38
CA ARG A 61 -3.91 10.66 -18.20
C ARG A 61 -3.57 9.92 -16.92
N VAL A 62 -2.88 10.59 -16.01
CA VAL A 62 -2.58 10.10 -14.66
C VAL A 62 -3.01 11.12 -13.62
N ALA A 63 -3.39 10.67 -12.44
CA ALA A 63 -3.82 11.56 -11.37
C ALA A 63 -3.42 11.03 -9.99
N LEU A 64 -3.15 11.92 -9.04
CA LEU A 64 -3.00 11.55 -7.64
C LEU A 64 -4.33 11.84 -6.91
N PRO A 65 -4.79 10.97 -6.00
CA PRO A 65 -5.99 11.25 -5.21
C PRO A 65 -5.91 12.59 -4.47
N ALA A 66 -7.05 13.28 -4.35
CA ALA A 66 -7.14 14.53 -3.59
C ALA A 66 -7.46 14.30 -2.10
N TRP A 67 -7.82 13.08 -1.72
CA TRP A 67 -8.20 12.63 -0.37
C TRP A 67 -7.94 11.12 -0.22
N ILE A 68 -8.13 10.57 0.97
CA ILE A 68 -7.91 9.15 1.30
C ILE A 68 -9.15 8.54 1.99
N PRO A 69 -9.56 7.29 1.66
CA PRO A 69 -10.58 6.56 2.40
C PRO A 69 -10.36 6.60 3.93
N GLY A 70 -11.44 6.72 4.70
CA GLY A 70 -11.37 6.88 6.15
C GLY A 70 -11.08 8.31 6.65
N SER A 71 -10.74 9.27 5.78
CA SER A 71 -10.57 10.68 6.14
C SER A 71 -11.22 11.61 5.09
N TYR A 72 -12.48 11.98 5.31
CA TYR A 72 -13.32 12.78 4.42
C TYR A 72 -12.97 14.28 4.40
N MET A 73 -11.73 14.60 4.04
CA MET A 73 -11.25 15.97 3.89
C MET A 73 -10.26 16.05 2.73
N ILE A 74 -10.41 17.05 1.87
CA ILE A 74 -9.46 17.31 0.77
C ILE A 74 -8.07 17.64 1.34
N ARG A 75 -7.05 17.00 0.78
CA ARG A 75 -5.63 17.10 1.17
C ARG A 75 -4.75 17.66 0.06
N GLU A 76 -5.15 17.52 -1.20
CA GLU A 76 -4.37 17.92 -2.38
C GLU A 76 -2.97 17.29 -2.39
N PHE A 77 -2.86 15.96 -2.28
CA PHE A 77 -1.57 15.25 -2.19
C PHE A 77 -0.61 15.57 -3.35
N ALA A 78 -1.16 15.89 -4.53
CA ALA A 78 -0.38 16.25 -5.71
C ALA A 78 0.54 17.48 -5.52
N ARG A 79 0.29 18.32 -4.51
CA ARG A 79 1.21 19.41 -4.15
C ARG A 79 2.58 18.92 -3.68
N GLN A 80 2.66 17.68 -3.21
CA GLN A 80 3.90 17.06 -2.74
C GLN A 80 4.74 16.47 -3.88
N VAL A 81 4.22 16.41 -5.10
CA VAL A 81 4.99 15.99 -6.28
C VAL A 81 5.91 17.15 -6.69
N VAL A 82 7.19 17.05 -6.35
CA VAL A 82 8.18 18.14 -6.55
C VAL A 82 8.83 18.10 -7.93
N SER A 83 8.87 16.94 -8.58
CA SER A 83 9.30 16.77 -9.96
C SER A 83 8.56 15.62 -10.61
N ILE A 84 8.32 15.72 -11.92
CA ILE A 84 7.71 14.66 -12.73
C ILE A 84 8.21 14.77 -14.17
N GLU A 85 8.61 13.64 -14.74
CA GLU A 85 8.99 13.51 -16.14
C GLU A 85 8.42 12.22 -16.72
N ALA A 86 8.30 12.15 -18.04
CA ALA A 86 7.82 10.96 -18.73
C ALA A 86 8.69 10.62 -19.94
N ARG A 87 8.83 9.32 -20.23
CA ARG A 87 9.54 8.80 -21.40
C ARG A 87 8.77 7.66 -22.06
N GLY A 88 8.86 7.59 -23.38
CA GLY A 88 8.43 6.47 -24.22
C GLY A 88 9.67 5.91 -24.93
N GLY A 89 10.18 4.77 -24.45
CA GLY A 89 11.52 4.31 -24.79
C GLY A 89 12.59 5.37 -24.45
N ALA A 90 13.42 5.74 -25.43
CA ALA A 90 14.45 6.76 -25.26
C ALA A 90 13.95 8.22 -25.38
N ARG A 91 12.70 8.43 -25.80
CA ARG A 91 12.18 9.77 -26.10
C ARG A 91 11.47 10.37 -24.89
N VAL A 92 11.73 11.65 -24.63
CA VAL A 92 10.96 12.42 -23.65
C VAL A 92 9.53 12.60 -24.14
N VAL A 93 8.55 12.30 -23.28
CA VAL A 93 7.13 12.50 -23.53
C VAL A 93 6.69 13.76 -22.80
N ARG A 94 6.04 14.66 -23.54
CA ARG A 94 5.53 15.91 -22.96
C ARG A 94 4.42 15.60 -21.95
N LEU A 95 4.56 16.17 -20.76
CA LEU A 95 3.51 16.19 -19.75
C LEU A 95 2.87 17.58 -19.69
N ARG A 96 1.55 17.63 -19.66
CA ARG A 96 0.78 18.84 -19.37
C ARG A 96 -0.02 18.61 -18.10
N LYS A 97 0.20 19.44 -17.07
CA LYS A 97 -0.66 19.46 -15.89
C LYS A 97 -2.05 19.99 -16.29
N VAL A 98 -3.10 19.22 -16.06
CA VAL A 98 -4.47 19.56 -16.52
C VAL A 98 -5.27 20.25 -15.43
N ASP A 99 -5.05 19.86 -14.18
CA ASP A 99 -5.64 20.49 -12.99
C ASP A 99 -4.67 20.35 -11.80
N LYS A 100 -5.13 20.59 -10.57
CA LYS A 100 -4.27 20.54 -9.37
C LYS A 100 -3.58 19.19 -9.16
N HIS A 101 -4.20 18.10 -9.59
CA HIS A 101 -3.80 16.73 -9.25
C HIS A 101 -3.74 15.75 -10.42
N SER A 102 -3.93 16.21 -11.67
CA SER A 102 -3.82 15.37 -12.86
C SER A 102 -2.84 15.91 -13.92
N TRP A 103 -2.24 14.97 -14.65
CA TRP A 103 -1.31 15.22 -15.76
C TRP A 103 -1.74 14.42 -16.98
N GLN A 104 -1.59 15.04 -18.15
CA GLN A 104 -1.76 14.42 -19.45
C GLN A 104 -0.39 14.19 -20.08
N ALA A 105 -0.03 12.92 -20.31
CA ALA A 105 1.06 12.56 -21.19
C ALA A 105 0.59 12.63 -22.65
N ALA A 106 1.43 13.20 -23.51
CA ALA A 106 1.25 13.08 -24.96
C ALA A 106 1.34 11.61 -25.38
N ARG A 107 0.74 11.29 -26.53
CA ARG A 107 0.87 9.97 -27.17
C ARG A 107 2.35 9.56 -27.32
N CYS A 108 2.63 8.29 -27.11
CA CYS A 108 3.94 7.69 -27.36
C CYS A 108 3.78 6.27 -27.88
N ASP A 109 4.78 5.81 -28.62
CA ASP A 109 4.82 4.41 -29.08
C ASP A 109 5.40 3.54 -27.96
N GLY A 110 4.72 2.42 -27.68
CA GLY A 110 5.15 1.46 -26.67
C GLY A 110 4.94 1.93 -25.21
N PRO A 111 5.68 1.33 -24.24
CA PRO A 111 5.49 1.62 -22.82
C PRO A 111 5.78 3.07 -22.45
N LEU A 112 4.91 3.64 -21.62
CA LEU A 112 5.10 4.95 -20.99
C LEU A 112 5.68 4.77 -19.58
N VAL A 113 6.80 5.44 -19.30
CA VAL A 113 7.45 5.44 -17.99
C VAL A 113 7.43 6.85 -17.43
N LEU A 114 6.81 7.03 -16.26
CA LEU A 114 6.84 8.26 -15.49
C LEU A 114 7.80 8.11 -14.32
N ARG A 115 8.67 9.09 -14.11
CA ARG A 115 9.52 9.19 -12.92
C ARG A 115 9.21 10.49 -12.20
N TYR A 116 8.94 10.41 -10.91
CA TYR A 116 8.58 11.58 -10.11
C TYR A 116 9.06 11.47 -8.68
N ARG A 117 9.19 12.61 -8.03
CA ARG A 117 9.60 12.70 -6.63
C ARG A 117 8.48 13.25 -5.76
N VAL A 118 8.30 12.65 -4.61
CA VAL A 118 7.28 13.02 -3.61
C VAL A 118 7.97 13.46 -2.34
N TYR A 119 7.68 14.69 -1.90
CA TYR A 119 8.11 15.21 -0.61
C TYR A 119 7.21 14.70 0.51
N ALA A 120 7.80 14.00 1.48
CA ALA A 120 7.11 13.26 2.52
C ALA A 120 7.49 13.79 3.91
N TRP A 121 6.95 14.94 4.27
CA TRP A 121 7.16 15.57 5.59
C TRP A 121 5.85 15.85 6.32
N ASP A 122 4.91 14.91 6.24
CA ASP A 122 3.64 14.94 6.97
C ASP A 122 3.60 13.75 7.94
N LEU A 123 3.95 14.00 9.20
CA LEU A 123 3.89 12.99 10.26
C LEU A 123 2.44 12.73 10.68
N SER A 124 1.70 12.03 9.82
CA SER A 124 0.35 11.58 10.10
C SER A 124 0.01 10.26 9.40
N VAL A 125 -1.02 9.59 9.89
CA VAL A 125 -1.50 8.31 9.34
C VAL A 125 -2.17 8.43 7.95
N ARG A 126 -2.29 9.64 7.40
CA ARG A 126 -3.12 9.93 6.21
C ARG A 126 -2.32 10.25 4.96
N ALA A 127 -1.04 10.55 5.10
CA ALA A 127 -0.19 11.08 4.04
C ALA A 127 1.08 10.23 3.88
N ALA A 128 2.24 10.87 3.73
CA ALA A 128 3.55 10.25 3.72
C ALA A 128 4.54 11.04 4.58
N HIS A 129 5.40 10.30 5.28
CA HIS A 129 6.50 10.80 6.08
C HIS A 129 7.78 10.03 5.76
N LEU A 130 8.93 10.68 5.74
CA LEU A 130 10.22 10.02 5.55
C LEU A 130 11.29 10.82 6.26
N ASP A 131 12.09 10.18 7.10
CA ASP A 131 13.34 10.71 7.61
C ASP A 131 14.40 9.62 7.74
N ALA A 132 15.55 9.96 8.33
CA ALA A 132 16.64 9.03 8.56
C ALA A 132 16.29 7.86 9.52
N THR A 133 15.15 7.91 10.22
CA THR A 133 14.71 6.90 11.20
C THR A 133 13.65 5.95 10.66
N HIS A 134 12.74 6.45 9.80
CA HIS A 134 11.69 5.63 9.19
C HIS A 134 11.08 6.29 7.94
N GLY A 135 10.30 5.50 7.20
CA GLY A 135 9.41 5.95 6.14
C GLY A 135 8.01 5.39 6.35
N PHE A 136 7.01 6.23 6.15
CA PHE A 136 5.60 5.87 6.13
C PHE A 136 4.95 6.43 4.86
N PHE A 137 4.11 5.66 4.19
CA PHE A 137 3.25 6.22 3.15
C PHE A 137 1.93 5.49 3.03
N ASN A 138 0.89 6.26 2.70
CA ASN A 138 -0.31 5.74 2.06
C ASN A 138 -0.15 5.78 0.53
N GLY A 139 -0.63 4.76 -0.16
CA GLY A 139 -0.54 4.70 -1.63
C GLY A 139 -1.20 5.90 -2.32
N THR A 140 -2.25 6.47 -1.72
CA THR A 140 -2.92 7.70 -2.20
C THR A 140 -2.00 8.93 -2.26
N SER A 141 -0.90 8.94 -1.51
CA SER A 141 0.06 10.04 -1.48
C SER A 141 1.24 9.85 -2.43
N VAL A 142 1.50 8.63 -2.91
CA VAL A 142 2.73 8.31 -3.66
C VAL A 142 2.48 7.64 -5.01
N PHE A 143 1.37 6.94 -5.22
CA PHE A 143 1.11 6.21 -6.46
C PHE A 143 0.11 6.96 -7.34
N LEU A 144 0.58 7.45 -8.49
CA LEU A 144 -0.30 8.03 -9.50
C LEU A 144 -1.25 6.97 -10.06
N ARG A 145 -2.55 7.25 -10.02
CA ARG A 145 -3.59 6.46 -10.69
C ARG A 145 -3.47 6.61 -12.20
N VAL A 146 -3.47 5.49 -12.90
CA VAL A 146 -3.56 5.44 -14.36
C VAL A 146 -5.04 5.45 -14.76
N LEU A 147 -5.52 6.59 -15.25
CA LEU A 147 -6.95 6.75 -15.52
C LEU A 147 -7.38 5.87 -16.71
N GLY A 148 -8.47 5.14 -16.54
CA GLY A 148 -8.98 4.16 -17.50
C GLY A 148 -8.34 2.77 -17.37
N GLN A 149 -7.43 2.57 -16.42
CA GLN A 149 -6.72 1.31 -16.17
C GLN A 149 -6.71 0.91 -14.68
N GLU A 150 -7.60 1.48 -13.87
CA GLU A 150 -7.67 1.29 -12.42
C GLU A 150 -7.90 -0.16 -11.99
N ASP A 151 -8.64 -0.92 -12.81
CA ASP A 151 -8.97 -2.32 -12.55
C ASP A 151 -7.83 -3.29 -12.92
N ARG A 152 -6.71 -2.78 -13.48
CA ARG A 152 -5.56 -3.62 -13.80
C ARG A 152 -4.81 -4.00 -12.53
N PRO A 153 -4.30 -5.25 -12.43
CA PRO A 153 -3.39 -5.63 -11.36
C PRO A 153 -2.20 -4.67 -11.26
N CYS A 154 -1.74 -4.41 -10.05
CA CYS A 154 -0.57 -3.59 -9.79
C CYS A 154 0.57 -4.46 -9.26
N GLU A 155 1.77 -4.31 -9.79
CA GLU A 155 3.01 -4.81 -9.18
C GLU A 155 3.78 -3.64 -8.57
N VAL A 156 4.30 -3.82 -7.35
CA VAL A 156 5.02 -2.77 -6.63
C VAL A 156 6.35 -3.29 -6.12
N TRP A 157 7.43 -2.63 -6.51
CA TRP A 157 8.75 -2.80 -5.92
C TRP A 157 8.95 -1.75 -4.84
N ILE A 158 9.02 -2.19 -3.59
CA ILE A 158 9.39 -1.35 -2.45
C ILE A 158 10.86 -1.63 -2.16
N GLU A 159 11.71 -0.62 -2.31
CA GLU A 159 13.15 -0.73 -2.16
C GLU A 159 13.69 -0.04 -0.91
N PRO A 160 14.84 -0.51 -0.37
CA PRO A 160 15.49 0.17 0.75
C PRO A 160 16.01 1.54 0.32
N PRO A 161 16.21 2.47 1.28
CA PRO A 161 17.02 3.66 1.04
C PRO A 161 18.44 3.26 0.59
N PRO A 162 19.10 4.06 -0.27
CA PRO A 162 20.47 3.78 -0.67
C PRO A 162 21.43 4.01 0.49
N GLY A 163 22.37 3.10 0.72
CA GLY A 163 23.46 3.26 1.69
C GLY A 163 23.33 2.41 2.96
N GLU A 164 24.47 2.15 3.60
CA GLU A 164 24.59 1.20 4.72
C GLU A 164 23.87 1.63 5.99
N ALA A 165 23.60 2.93 6.16
CA ALA A 165 22.91 3.47 7.34
C ALA A 165 21.48 2.91 7.53
N TRP A 166 20.92 2.30 6.49
CA TRP A 166 19.55 1.76 6.46
C TRP A 166 19.50 0.27 6.12
N ALA A 167 20.63 -0.45 6.16
CA ALA A 167 20.72 -1.87 5.81
C ALA A 167 19.84 -2.79 6.68
N ASP A 168 19.51 -2.36 7.90
CA ASP A 168 18.65 -3.08 8.84
C ASP A 168 17.17 -2.66 8.77
N TRP A 169 16.80 -1.77 7.83
CA TRP A 169 15.41 -1.42 7.62
C TRP A 169 14.59 -2.62 7.15
N ARG A 170 13.34 -2.63 7.59
CA ARG A 170 12.34 -3.64 7.24
C ARG A 170 11.08 -2.96 6.74
N VAL A 171 10.15 -3.73 6.20
CA VAL A 171 8.85 -3.25 5.70
C VAL A 171 7.73 -3.87 6.53
N ALA A 172 6.75 -3.10 6.95
CA ALA A 172 5.51 -3.58 7.55
C ALA A 172 4.33 -3.06 6.72
N THR A 173 3.61 -3.98 6.09
CA THR A 173 2.45 -3.69 5.25
C THR A 173 1.54 -4.92 5.18
N THR A 174 0.29 -4.70 4.78
CA THR A 174 -0.67 -5.76 4.45
C THR A 174 -0.73 -6.06 2.94
N LEU A 175 0.06 -5.36 2.11
CA LEU A 175 0.21 -5.72 0.69
C LEU A 175 0.63 -7.19 0.55
N PRO A 176 -0.07 -7.98 -0.29
CA PRO A 176 0.36 -9.34 -0.60
C PRO A 176 1.77 -9.40 -1.20
N GLU A 177 2.62 -10.23 -0.62
CA GLU A 177 3.98 -10.46 -1.13
C GLU A 177 3.93 -11.16 -2.50
N ALA A 178 4.79 -10.72 -3.43
CA ALA A 178 4.92 -11.26 -4.79
C ALA A 178 6.38 -11.58 -5.15
N GLY A 179 7.18 -11.92 -4.14
CA GLY A 179 8.62 -12.16 -4.25
C GLY A 179 9.42 -11.52 -3.11
N ALA A 180 8.84 -10.56 -2.40
CA ALA A 180 9.38 -10.07 -1.14
C ALA A 180 9.38 -11.18 -0.06
N ARG A 181 10.38 -11.16 0.82
CA ARG A 181 10.32 -11.93 2.07
C ARG A 181 9.35 -11.22 3.03
N ARG A 182 8.73 -11.98 3.95
CA ARG A 182 7.92 -11.37 5.01
C ARG A 182 8.74 -10.32 5.75
N HIS A 183 8.21 -9.13 5.86
CA HIS A 183 8.86 -7.94 6.44
C HIS A 183 10.09 -7.40 5.70
N GLY A 184 10.35 -7.83 4.47
CA GLY A 184 11.52 -7.42 3.69
C GLY A 184 11.16 -6.57 2.48
N PHE A 185 12.12 -5.80 2.00
CA PHE A 185 12.01 -5.13 0.70
C PHE A 185 11.86 -6.13 -0.45
N GLY A 186 11.27 -5.68 -1.56
CA GLY A 186 11.07 -6.50 -2.74
C GLY A 186 9.74 -6.23 -3.44
N ARG A 187 9.24 -7.26 -4.13
CA ARG A 187 8.04 -7.16 -4.96
C ARG A 187 6.79 -7.59 -4.21
N TYR A 188 5.75 -6.76 -4.35
CA TYR A 188 4.39 -6.90 -3.83
C TYR A 188 3.38 -6.77 -4.97
N ARG A 189 2.11 -7.09 -4.70
CA ARG A 189 1.03 -6.97 -5.69
C ARG A 189 -0.29 -6.53 -5.07
N ALA A 190 -1.15 -5.95 -5.90
CA ALA A 190 -2.56 -5.68 -5.62
C ALA A 190 -3.41 -6.02 -6.86
N ASN A 191 -4.70 -6.34 -6.70
CA ASN A 191 -5.57 -6.70 -7.82
C ASN A 191 -6.10 -5.48 -8.60
N GLY A 192 -5.85 -4.26 -8.11
CA GLY A 192 -6.28 -3.01 -8.71
C GLY A 192 -5.71 -1.81 -7.96
N TYR A 193 -5.96 -0.61 -8.49
CA TYR A 193 -5.50 0.63 -7.85
C TYR A 193 -6.16 0.88 -6.48
N ASP A 194 -7.44 0.50 -6.34
CA ASP A 194 -8.17 0.67 -5.08
C ASP A 194 -7.54 -0.15 -3.94
N GLU A 195 -7.28 -1.44 -4.17
CA GLU A 195 -6.57 -2.30 -3.22
C GLU A 195 -5.14 -1.79 -2.97
N LEU A 196 -4.42 -1.36 -4.01
CA LEU A 196 -3.06 -0.83 -3.87
C LEU A 196 -2.97 0.30 -2.84
N VAL A 197 -3.92 1.24 -2.88
CA VAL A 197 -3.87 2.43 -2.00
C VAL A 197 -4.47 2.20 -0.61
N ASP A 198 -5.11 1.05 -0.38
CA ASP A 198 -5.68 0.63 0.91
C ASP A 198 -4.67 -0.11 1.81
N HIS A 199 -3.45 -0.33 1.30
CA HIS A 199 -2.37 -0.93 2.06
C HIS A 199 -1.27 0.09 2.38
N PRO A 200 -1.33 0.78 3.55
CA PRO A 200 -0.24 1.64 3.98
C PRO A 200 1.04 0.83 4.20
N VAL A 201 2.17 1.52 4.09
CA VAL A 201 3.50 0.95 4.27
C VAL A 201 4.23 1.72 5.34
N GLU A 202 4.69 1.01 6.35
CA GLU A 202 5.72 1.47 7.28
C GLU A 202 7.03 0.79 6.90
N MET A 203 8.14 1.52 6.91
CA MET A 203 9.48 0.97 6.71
C MET A 203 10.48 1.63 7.64
N GLY A 204 11.45 0.87 8.13
CA GLY A 204 12.40 1.39 9.10
C GLY A 204 12.83 0.34 10.11
N ARG A 205 13.34 0.86 11.23
CA ARG A 205 13.60 0.08 12.44
C ARG A 205 12.36 0.12 13.31
N PHE A 206 11.62 -0.97 13.35
CA PHE A 206 10.45 -1.11 14.21
C PHE A 206 10.52 -2.36 15.09
N LYS A 207 9.96 -2.27 16.29
CA LYS A 207 9.66 -3.43 17.12
C LYS A 207 8.46 -4.15 16.52
N LEU A 208 8.58 -5.46 16.34
CA LEU A 208 7.49 -6.31 15.89
C LEU A 208 7.03 -7.19 17.04
N SER A 209 5.72 -7.24 17.29
CA SER A 209 5.06 -8.18 18.18
C SER A 209 3.92 -8.88 17.42
N ALA A 210 3.54 -10.08 17.85
CA ALA A 210 2.47 -10.84 17.23
C ALA A 210 1.59 -11.52 18.27
N PHE A 211 0.32 -11.72 17.94
CA PHE A 211 -0.63 -12.47 18.74
C PHE A 211 -1.62 -13.19 17.82
N GLU A 212 -2.36 -14.16 18.37
CA GLU A 212 -3.44 -14.84 17.67
C GLU A 212 -4.80 -14.38 18.18
N ALA A 213 -5.76 -14.23 17.27
CA ALA A 213 -7.17 -14.01 17.56
C ALA A 213 -8.01 -14.50 16.38
N GLY A 214 -9.15 -15.15 16.64
CA GLY A 214 -10.05 -15.62 15.58
C GLY A 214 -9.42 -16.59 14.56
N GLY A 215 -8.37 -17.33 14.95
CA GLY A 215 -7.63 -18.23 14.05
C GLY A 215 -6.70 -17.52 13.05
N ALA A 216 -6.47 -16.22 13.21
CA ALA A 216 -5.56 -15.42 12.40
C ALA A 216 -4.42 -14.84 13.24
N ARG A 217 -3.22 -14.82 12.65
CA ARG A 217 -2.07 -14.10 13.19
C ARG A 217 -2.23 -12.60 12.95
N HIS A 218 -2.12 -11.84 14.02
CA HIS A 218 -2.08 -10.39 14.01
C HIS A 218 -0.68 -9.90 14.36
N GLU A 219 -0.28 -8.78 13.80
CA GLU A 219 1.04 -8.19 14.03
C GLU A 219 0.92 -6.72 14.42
N ILE A 220 1.83 -6.29 15.29
CA ILE A 220 1.95 -4.92 15.77
C ILE A 220 3.37 -4.48 15.42
N ALA A 221 3.50 -3.48 14.55
CA ALA A 221 4.75 -2.80 14.27
C ALA A 221 4.76 -1.46 15.01
N ILE A 222 5.80 -1.21 15.81
CA ILE A 222 5.98 0.04 16.56
C ILE A 222 7.30 0.68 16.14
N THR A 223 7.19 1.86 15.54
CA THR A 223 8.33 2.71 15.14
C THR A 223 8.52 3.83 16.15
N GLY A 224 9.77 4.26 16.34
CA GLY A 224 10.14 5.35 17.24
C GLY A 224 10.59 4.87 18.62
N ARG A 225 10.93 5.82 19.49
CA ARG A 225 11.37 5.53 20.86
C ARG A 225 10.14 5.18 21.71
N HIS A 226 10.16 3.99 22.32
CA HIS A 226 9.09 3.52 23.19
C HIS A 226 9.64 2.56 24.26
N ASP A 227 8.90 2.42 25.36
CA ASP A 227 9.09 1.44 26.44
C ASP A 227 7.89 0.47 26.55
N ALA A 228 7.06 0.43 25.51
CA ALA A 228 5.81 -0.35 25.48
C ALA A 228 5.99 -1.83 25.90
N ASP A 229 5.14 -2.27 26.84
CA ASP A 229 4.95 -3.69 27.17
C ASP A 229 4.18 -4.39 26.03
N THR A 230 4.93 -4.84 25.04
CA THR A 230 4.39 -5.51 23.84
C THR A 230 3.68 -6.83 24.13
N VAL A 231 3.95 -7.47 25.28
CA VAL A 231 3.28 -8.71 25.71
C VAL A 231 1.89 -8.38 26.24
N ARG A 232 1.81 -7.41 27.16
CA ARG A 232 0.52 -6.91 27.66
C ARG A 232 -0.33 -6.35 26.51
N LEU A 233 0.26 -5.55 25.63
CA LEU A 233 -0.43 -4.98 24.47
C LEU A 233 -1.02 -6.08 23.58
N GLY A 234 -0.24 -7.12 23.24
CA GLY A 234 -0.72 -8.25 22.44
C GLY A 234 -1.86 -9.02 23.12
N ARG A 235 -1.77 -9.25 24.43
CA ARG A 235 -2.83 -9.91 25.20
C ARG A 235 -4.13 -9.10 25.20
N ASP A 236 -4.02 -7.80 25.41
CA ASP A 236 -5.19 -6.92 25.52
C ASP A 236 -5.84 -6.75 24.12
N LEU A 237 -5.06 -6.61 23.04
CA LEU A 237 -5.56 -6.58 21.67
C LEU A 237 -6.16 -7.91 21.20
N SER A 238 -5.60 -9.05 21.60
CA SER A 238 -6.18 -10.37 21.30
C SER A 238 -7.62 -10.49 21.78
N ARG A 239 -7.91 -9.97 22.99
CA ARG A 239 -9.28 -9.95 23.55
C ARG A 239 -10.22 -9.05 22.74
N VAL A 240 -9.74 -7.88 22.31
CA VAL A 240 -10.53 -6.95 21.49
C VAL A 240 -10.84 -7.57 20.13
N CYS A 241 -9.83 -8.13 19.44
CA CYS A 241 -10.02 -8.79 18.15
C CYS A 241 -10.96 -10.00 18.26
N ALA A 242 -10.79 -10.84 19.29
CA ALA A 242 -11.65 -12.01 19.50
C ALA A 242 -13.12 -11.65 19.81
N ALA A 243 -13.40 -10.43 20.27
CA ALA A 243 -14.76 -9.96 20.49
C ALA A 243 -15.47 -9.47 19.21
N GLN A 244 -14.72 -9.19 18.14
CA GLN A 244 -15.24 -8.62 16.88
C GLN A 244 -15.17 -9.60 15.69
N ILE A 245 -14.51 -10.76 15.85
CA ILE A 245 -14.38 -11.84 14.85
C ILE A 245 -15.29 -13.00 15.26
#